data_AF-A0A7V8WST3-F1
#
_entry.id   AF-A0A7V8WST3-F1
#
_cell.length_a   1.000
_cell.length_b   1.000
_cell.length_c   1.000
_cell.angle_alpha   90.00
_cell.angle_beta   90.00
_cell.angle_gamma   90.00
#
_symmetry.space_group_name_H-M   'P 1'
#
loop_
_entity.id
_entity.type
_entity.pdbx_description
1 polymer ?
#
loop_
_entity_poly.entity_id
_entity_poly.type
_entity_poly.pdbx_seq_one_letter_code
_entity_poly.pdbx_strand_id
1 'polypeptide(L)'
;IHTGPHGYSEVDPPYMVLEETLVGTGNLPKFADALFRVEDDDKWLIPTAEVPITNLYRDEILDESLLPIYHVAATPCFRREQLSGGRDVRGIKRVYQFEKVEMVKFTHPERSAVEHRRLLDEALAIVKALDLPYQVLRLSTGDMTFASAHTYDIEVFAPGSDEWLEVSSCSNFRDYQARRANLRFRPNGGGRPQYLHTLNGSGLALGRPMIAILENYQREDGTIEVPAVLRPYLGGQEVIGRQPPLGPARSAGTGA
;
A
#
# COMPACT_ATOMS: atom_id res chain seq x y z
N ILE A 1 6.95 0.57 13.65
CA ILE A 1 8.18 0.80 12.82
C ILE A 1 8.09 2.14 12.09
N HIS A 2 7.09 2.38 11.23
CA HIS A 2 7.00 3.64 10.47
C HIS A 2 6.86 4.90 11.36
N THR A 3 6.03 4.84 12.39
CA THR A 3 5.81 5.96 13.34
C THR A 3 6.97 6.20 14.31
N GLY A 4 7.88 5.24 14.45
CA GLY A 4 9.05 5.36 15.32
C GLY A 4 10.29 5.73 14.52
N PRO A 5 11.21 4.77 14.24
CA PRO A 5 12.48 5.06 13.58
C PRO A 5 12.38 5.73 12.21
N HIS A 6 11.28 5.55 11.46
CA HIS A 6 11.14 6.19 10.14
C HIS A 6 10.56 7.61 10.21
N GLY A 7 9.96 8.01 11.33
CA GLY A 7 9.50 9.38 11.59
C GLY A 7 8.19 9.79 10.89
N TYR A 8 7.33 8.83 10.54
CA TYR A 8 6.03 9.13 9.96
C TYR A 8 5.03 9.59 11.03
N SER A 9 4.19 10.56 10.68
CA SER A 9 3.01 10.90 11.47
C SER A 9 1.85 9.96 11.11
N GLU A 10 1.22 9.36 12.10
CA GLU A 10 0.06 8.49 11.88
C GLU A 10 -1.20 9.34 11.66
N VAL A 11 -2.01 8.96 10.68
CA VAL A 11 -3.29 9.59 10.38
C VAL A 11 -4.36 8.53 10.13
N ASP A 12 -5.61 8.85 10.47
CA ASP A 12 -6.80 8.03 10.16
C ASP A 12 -7.67 8.78 9.15
N PRO A 13 -7.47 8.57 7.84
CA PRO A 13 -8.20 9.29 6.81
C PRO A 13 -9.60 8.69 6.58
N PRO A 14 -10.56 9.48 6.04
CA PRO A 14 -11.85 8.94 5.62
C PRO A 14 -11.72 7.82 4.58
N TYR A 15 -12.52 6.76 4.71
CA TYR A 15 -12.56 5.65 3.75
C TYR A 15 -13.47 5.90 2.55
N MET A 16 -14.25 6.99 2.61
CA MET A 16 -15.06 7.52 1.52
C MET A 16 -14.58 8.92 1.17
N VAL A 17 -14.41 9.17 -0.12
CA VAL A 17 -13.90 10.44 -0.64
C VAL A 17 -14.78 10.97 -1.76
N LEU A 18 -14.64 12.27 -2.04
CA LEU A 18 -15.27 12.92 -3.19
C LEU A 18 -14.54 12.55 -4.49
N GLU A 19 -15.21 12.71 -5.62
CA GLU A 19 -14.64 12.46 -6.94
C GLU A 19 -13.34 13.25 -7.17
N GLU A 20 -13.28 14.54 -6.77
CA GLU A 20 -12.09 15.35 -7.00
C GLU A 20 -10.84 14.76 -6.33
N THR A 21 -10.99 14.09 -5.19
CA THR A 21 -9.89 13.44 -4.46
C THR A 21 -9.22 12.37 -5.33
N LEU A 22 -10.03 11.54 -5.99
CA LEU A 22 -9.58 10.49 -6.91
C LEU A 22 -9.03 11.04 -8.24
N VAL A 23 -9.55 12.19 -8.71
CA VAL A 23 -8.98 12.90 -9.86
C VAL A 23 -7.58 13.43 -9.53
N GLY A 24 -7.38 13.87 -8.28
CA GLY A 24 -6.11 14.37 -7.75
C GLY A 24 -4.98 13.36 -7.84
N THR A 25 -5.23 12.14 -7.36
CA THR A 25 -4.24 11.03 -7.40
C THR A 25 -4.19 10.30 -8.74
N GLY A 26 -5.11 10.62 -9.66
CA GLY A 26 -5.12 10.09 -11.02
C GLY A 26 -5.84 8.76 -11.18
N ASN A 27 -6.62 8.34 -10.18
CA ASN A 27 -7.49 7.18 -10.25
C ASN A 27 -8.64 7.43 -11.24
N LEU A 28 -9.26 8.62 -11.18
CA LEU A 28 -10.30 9.03 -12.12
C LEU A 28 -9.76 9.95 -13.23
N PRO A 29 -10.33 9.87 -14.45
CA PRO A 29 -11.45 8.98 -14.86
C PRO A 29 -11.01 7.57 -15.29
N LYS A 30 -9.71 7.34 -15.52
CA LYS A 30 -9.18 6.14 -16.21
C LYS A 30 -9.54 4.81 -15.54
N PHE A 31 -9.60 4.78 -14.20
CA PHE A 31 -9.77 3.55 -13.44
C PHE A 31 -11.14 3.46 -12.73
N ALA A 32 -12.16 4.18 -13.22
CA ALA A 32 -13.50 4.17 -12.61
C ALA A 32 -14.06 2.75 -12.40
N ASP A 33 -13.88 1.85 -13.37
CA ASP A 33 -14.37 0.46 -13.30
C ASP A 33 -13.67 -0.39 -12.22
N ALA A 34 -12.51 0.06 -11.73
CA ALA A 34 -11.79 -0.61 -10.65
C ALA A 34 -12.22 -0.14 -9.25
N LEU A 35 -13.08 0.90 -9.15
CA LEU A 35 -13.45 1.56 -7.90
C LEU A 35 -14.92 1.30 -7.54
N PHE A 36 -15.22 1.28 -6.24
CA PHE A 36 -16.59 1.28 -5.76
C PHE A 36 -17.11 2.70 -5.58
N ARG A 37 -18.29 2.98 -6.13
CA ARG A 37 -19.04 4.23 -5.95
C ARG A 37 -20.31 3.95 -5.16
N VAL A 38 -20.63 4.83 -4.21
CA VAL A 38 -21.92 4.85 -3.52
C VAL A 38 -22.91 5.58 -4.42
N GLU A 39 -23.92 4.86 -4.92
CA GLU A 39 -24.78 5.35 -6.01
C GLU A 39 -25.51 6.66 -5.69
N ASP A 40 -26.05 6.78 -4.47
CA ASP A 40 -26.92 7.90 -4.07
C ASP A 40 -26.16 9.11 -3.50
N ASP A 41 -24.84 9.00 -3.30
CA ASP A 41 -24.07 9.93 -2.46
C ASP A 41 -22.87 10.58 -3.15
N ASP A 42 -22.63 10.25 -4.42
CA ASP A 42 -21.45 10.63 -5.23
C ASP A 42 -20.12 10.56 -4.46
N LYS A 43 -20.03 9.55 -3.58
CA LYS A 43 -18.87 9.22 -2.77
C LYS A 43 -18.27 7.93 -3.27
N TRP A 44 -16.96 7.81 -3.12
CA TRP A 44 -16.20 6.68 -3.60
C TRP A 44 -15.44 6.03 -2.46
N LEU A 45 -15.42 4.71 -2.40
CA LEU A 45 -14.57 3.99 -1.45
C LEU A 45 -13.12 4.04 -1.90
N ILE A 46 -12.21 4.25 -0.95
CA ILE A 46 -10.79 4.40 -1.27
C ILE A 46 -10.16 3.07 -1.70
N PRO A 47 -9.40 3.03 -2.80
CA PRO A 47 -8.60 1.85 -3.20
C PRO A 47 -7.26 1.75 -2.46
N THR A 48 -6.91 2.80 -1.70
CA THR A 48 -5.68 2.98 -0.91
C THR A 48 -5.78 4.26 -0.07
N ALA A 49 -5.15 4.30 1.11
CA ALA A 49 -5.01 5.53 1.90
C ALA A 49 -4.22 6.65 1.20
N GLU A 50 -3.44 6.32 0.15
CA GLU A 50 -2.74 7.32 -0.66
C GLU A 50 -3.69 8.34 -1.29
N VAL A 51 -4.91 7.94 -1.63
CA VAL A 51 -5.94 8.82 -2.20
C VAL A 51 -6.29 9.96 -1.23
N PRO A 52 -6.83 9.70 -0.02
CA PRO A 52 -7.16 10.78 0.89
C PRO A 52 -5.92 11.49 1.45
N ILE A 53 -4.82 10.77 1.73
CA ILE A 53 -3.63 11.38 2.33
C ILE A 53 -2.99 12.41 1.40
N THR A 54 -2.79 12.08 0.11
CA THR A 54 -2.25 13.02 -0.88
C THR A 54 -3.09 14.29 -1.00
N ASN A 55 -4.38 14.19 -0.70
CA ASN A 55 -5.34 15.29 -0.77
C ASN A 55 -5.53 16.06 0.54
N LEU A 56 -4.87 15.69 1.65
CA LEU A 56 -4.96 16.42 2.92
C LEU A 56 -4.61 17.90 2.79
N TYR A 57 -3.71 18.22 1.85
CA TYR A 57 -3.23 19.58 1.59
C TYR A 57 -3.70 20.12 0.23
N ARG A 58 -4.77 19.56 -0.33
CA ARG A 58 -5.34 20.01 -1.61
C ARG A 58 -5.57 21.52 -1.59
N ASP A 59 -5.21 22.18 -2.69
CA ASP A 59 -5.32 23.63 -2.89
C ASP A 59 -4.49 24.52 -1.93
N GLU A 60 -3.67 23.92 -1.06
CA GLU A 60 -2.81 24.65 -0.12
C GLU A 60 -1.48 25.11 -0.74
N ILE A 61 -0.92 26.16 -0.13
CA ILE A 61 0.46 26.59 -0.35
C ILE A 61 1.20 26.43 0.98
N LEU A 62 1.95 25.34 1.10
CA LEU A 62 2.73 25.00 2.28
C LEU A 62 3.96 25.92 2.43
N ASP A 63 4.43 26.10 3.66
CA ASP A 63 5.75 26.67 3.92
C ASP A 63 6.84 25.64 3.56
N GLU A 64 7.92 26.05 2.87
CA GLU A 64 8.99 25.13 2.48
C GLU A 64 9.64 24.44 3.69
N SER A 65 9.71 25.10 4.85
CA SER A 65 10.28 24.53 6.07
C SER A 65 9.53 23.31 6.60
N LEU A 66 8.29 23.09 6.16
CA LEU A 66 7.53 21.89 6.51
C LEU A 66 7.96 20.66 5.70
N LEU A 67 8.64 20.85 4.56
CA LEU A 67 9.05 19.75 3.70
C LEU A 67 10.39 19.14 4.18
N PRO A 68 10.51 17.80 4.17
CA PRO A 68 9.51 16.82 3.75
C PRO A 68 8.50 16.47 4.86
N ILE A 69 7.26 16.16 4.45
CA ILE A 69 6.17 15.69 5.33
C ILE A 69 5.95 14.20 5.09
N TYR A 70 5.81 13.42 6.15
CA TYR A 70 5.62 11.97 6.11
C TYR A 70 4.35 11.55 6.85
N HIS A 71 3.42 10.91 6.14
CA HIS A 71 2.18 10.37 6.71
C HIS A 71 2.09 8.86 6.50
N VAL A 72 1.61 8.16 7.52
CA VAL A 72 1.32 6.73 7.47
C VAL A 72 -0.11 6.47 7.94
N ALA A 73 -0.82 5.55 7.29
CA ALA A 73 -2.15 5.12 7.72
C ALA A 73 -2.35 3.63 7.48
N ALA A 74 -3.06 2.98 8.40
CA ALA A 74 -3.60 1.65 8.21
C ALA A 74 -5.09 1.78 7.86
N THR A 75 -5.49 1.32 6.67
CA THR A 75 -6.89 1.43 6.22
C THR A 75 -7.37 0.19 5.47
N PRO A 76 -8.67 -0.14 5.55
CA PRO A 76 -9.28 -1.03 4.58
C PRO A 76 -9.24 -0.38 3.18
N CYS A 77 -8.87 -1.16 2.19
CA CYS A 77 -8.78 -0.76 0.78
C CYS A 77 -9.79 -1.53 -0.05
N PHE A 78 -10.52 -0.84 -0.93
CA PHE A 78 -11.61 -1.43 -1.71
C PHE A 78 -11.33 -1.40 -3.21
N ARG A 79 -11.37 -2.55 -3.89
CA ARG A 79 -11.11 -2.67 -5.34
C ARG A 79 -12.09 -3.65 -5.99
N ARG A 80 -12.64 -3.32 -7.15
CA ARG A 80 -13.61 -4.18 -7.85
C ARG A 80 -13.00 -5.40 -8.55
N GLU A 81 -11.68 -5.43 -8.75
CA GLU A 81 -10.91 -6.53 -9.37
C GLU A 81 -11.51 -7.07 -10.69
N GLN A 82 -12.33 -6.28 -11.39
CA GLN A 82 -13.11 -6.71 -12.57
C GLN A 82 -12.27 -7.18 -13.75
N LEU A 83 -10.99 -6.79 -13.79
CA LEU A 83 -10.05 -7.17 -14.85
C LEU A 83 -9.40 -8.55 -14.63
N SER A 84 -9.63 -9.20 -13.48
CA SER A 84 -8.94 -10.45 -13.14
C SER A 84 -9.50 -11.71 -13.81
N GLY A 85 -10.69 -11.65 -14.41
CA GLY A 85 -11.29 -12.78 -15.15
C GLY A 85 -11.43 -14.08 -14.34
N GLY A 86 -11.45 -14.01 -13.00
CA GLY A 86 -11.52 -15.17 -12.13
C GLY A 86 -10.17 -15.81 -11.76
N ARG A 87 -9.03 -15.21 -12.14
CA ARG A 87 -7.71 -15.64 -11.63
C ARG A 87 -7.51 -15.23 -10.17
N ASP A 88 -6.78 -16.06 -9.42
CA ASP A 88 -6.39 -15.83 -8.03
C ASP A 88 -7.56 -15.63 -7.04
N VAL A 89 -8.76 -16.11 -7.35
CA VAL A 89 -9.98 -15.90 -6.54
C VAL A 89 -10.06 -16.78 -5.28
N ARG A 90 -9.18 -17.77 -5.14
CA ARG A 90 -9.15 -18.65 -3.96
C ARG A 90 -8.21 -18.07 -2.91
N GLY A 91 -8.69 -17.94 -1.68
CA GLY A 91 -7.90 -17.43 -0.55
C GLY A 91 -7.96 -15.90 -0.44
N ILE A 92 -6.86 -15.29 0.02
CA ILE A 92 -6.79 -13.85 0.34
C ILE A 92 -5.86 -13.05 -0.59
N LYS A 93 -5.39 -13.65 -1.68
CA LYS A 93 -4.44 -13.04 -2.62
C LYS A 93 -5.06 -11.88 -3.40
N ARG A 94 -6.30 -12.05 -3.83
CA ARG A 94 -7.08 -11.07 -4.59
C ARG A 94 -8.51 -11.04 -4.09
N VAL A 95 -8.88 -9.95 -3.43
CA VAL A 95 -10.14 -9.79 -2.71
C VAL A 95 -10.67 -8.36 -2.91
N TYR A 96 -11.96 -8.15 -2.68
CA TYR A 96 -12.56 -6.82 -2.83
C TYR A 96 -12.20 -5.85 -1.72
N GLN A 97 -11.89 -6.36 -0.54
CA GLN A 97 -11.42 -5.59 0.62
C GLN A 97 -10.15 -6.23 1.18
N PHE A 98 -9.12 -5.43 1.42
CA PHE A 98 -7.90 -5.86 2.10
C PHE A 98 -7.34 -4.73 2.96
N GLU A 99 -6.63 -5.08 4.03
CA GLU A 99 -5.94 -4.10 4.87
C GLU A 99 -4.59 -3.72 4.26
N LYS A 100 -4.22 -2.44 4.36
CA LYS A 100 -2.92 -1.94 3.94
C LYS A 100 -2.43 -0.84 4.86
N VAL A 101 -1.15 -0.90 5.19
CA VAL A 101 -0.41 0.24 5.76
C VAL A 101 0.21 1.00 4.59
N GLU A 102 -0.17 2.25 4.40
CA GLU A 102 0.34 3.11 3.32
C GLU A 102 1.26 4.19 3.90
N MET A 103 2.42 4.38 3.27
CA MET A 103 3.32 5.50 3.51
C MET A 103 3.16 6.53 2.38
N VAL A 104 3.02 7.80 2.71
CA VAL A 104 2.95 8.91 1.75
C VAL A 104 3.94 10.00 2.15
N LYS A 105 4.69 10.52 1.17
CA LYS A 105 5.66 11.60 1.37
C LYS A 105 5.35 12.78 0.48
N PHE A 106 5.40 13.98 1.06
CA PHE A 106 5.42 15.26 0.35
C PHE A 106 6.82 15.83 0.47
N THR A 107 7.46 16.13 -0.66
CA THR A 107 8.90 16.38 -0.70
C THR A 107 9.23 17.57 -1.57
N HIS A 108 10.33 18.26 -1.25
CA HIS A 108 10.93 19.22 -2.17
C HIS A 108 11.36 18.48 -3.46
N PRO A 109 11.13 19.05 -4.67
CA PRO A 109 11.46 18.38 -5.94
C PRO A 109 12.89 17.84 -6.02
N GLU A 110 13.87 18.60 -5.50
CA GLU A 110 15.29 18.22 -5.50
C GLU A 110 15.62 17.01 -4.60
N ARG A 111 14.78 16.72 -3.60
CA ARG A 111 14.99 15.62 -2.65
C ARG A 111 14.19 14.36 -3.01
N SER A 112 13.23 14.50 -3.92
CA SER A 112 12.28 13.45 -4.29
C SER A 112 12.92 12.11 -4.69
N ALA A 113 14.05 12.12 -5.41
CA ALA A 113 14.74 10.88 -5.79
C ALA A 113 15.39 10.15 -4.60
N VAL A 114 15.98 10.91 -3.66
CA VAL A 114 16.54 10.36 -2.42
C VAL A 114 15.42 9.83 -1.52
N GLU A 115 14.32 10.58 -1.40
CA GLU A 115 13.17 10.15 -0.61
C GLU A 115 12.49 8.90 -1.17
N HIS A 116 12.54 8.69 -2.49
CA HIS A 116 12.04 7.47 -3.12
C HIS A 116 12.87 6.23 -2.76
N ARG A 117 14.20 6.36 -2.73
CA ARG A 117 15.08 5.27 -2.26
C ARG A 117 14.85 4.99 -0.78
N ARG A 118 14.72 6.04 0.03
CA ARG A 118 14.38 5.90 1.45
C ARG A 118 13.03 5.22 1.67
N LEU A 119 12.01 5.56 0.89
CA LEU A 119 10.69 4.93 0.94
C LEU A 119 10.74 3.43 0.61
N LEU A 120 11.54 3.04 -0.39
CA LEU A 120 11.81 1.63 -0.69
C LEU A 120 12.49 0.92 0.48
N ASP A 121 13.53 1.52 1.07
CA ASP A 121 14.24 0.95 2.21
C ASP A 121 13.33 0.80 3.44
N GLU A 122 12.43 1.77 3.68
CA GLU A 122 11.45 1.75 4.78
C GLU A 122 10.41 0.64 4.60
N ALA A 123 9.97 0.33 3.37
CA ALA A 123 9.11 -0.81 3.08
C ALA A 123 9.87 -2.15 3.23
N LEU A 124 11.11 -2.22 2.71
CA LEU A 124 11.98 -3.39 2.85
C LEU A 124 12.33 -3.71 4.31
N ALA A 125 12.36 -2.72 5.21
CA ALA A 125 12.62 -2.94 6.62
C ALA A 125 11.60 -3.91 7.24
N ILE A 126 10.33 -3.87 6.82
CA ILE A 126 9.29 -4.79 7.29
C ILE A 126 9.56 -6.21 6.77
N VAL A 127 9.85 -6.35 5.47
CA VAL A 127 10.14 -7.65 4.83
C VAL A 127 11.38 -8.31 5.45
N LYS A 128 12.45 -7.53 5.67
CA LYS A 128 13.68 -8.00 6.33
C LYS A 128 13.43 -8.41 7.79
N ALA A 129 12.61 -7.66 8.52
CA ALA A 129 12.29 -8.01 9.90
C ALA A 129 11.44 -9.28 10.01
N LEU A 130 10.62 -9.56 8.99
CA LEU A 130 9.86 -10.80 8.85
C LEU A 130 10.71 -11.98 8.31
N ASP A 131 11.99 -11.75 8.00
CA ASP A 131 12.91 -12.76 7.45
C ASP A 131 12.32 -13.54 6.26
N LEU A 132 11.65 -12.82 5.35
CA LEU A 132 11.07 -13.42 4.14
C LEU A 132 12.05 -13.33 2.97
N PRO A 133 12.19 -14.38 2.13
CA PRO A 133 12.92 -14.27 0.88
C PRO A 133 12.25 -13.25 -0.04
N TYR A 134 13.02 -12.30 -0.57
CA TYR A 134 12.47 -11.20 -1.36
C TYR A 134 13.34 -10.86 -2.57
N GLN A 135 12.72 -10.22 -3.55
CA GLN A 135 13.38 -9.51 -4.64
C GLN A 135 12.82 -8.10 -4.79
N VAL A 136 13.61 -7.22 -5.42
CA VAL A 136 13.21 -5.85 -5.71
C VAL A 136 13.27 -5.64 -7.21
N LEU A 137 12.14 -5.29 -7.80
CA LEU A 137 12.03 -5.01 -9.22
C LEU A 137 11.98 -3.52 -9.44
N ARG A 138 12.76 -3.03 -10.41
CA ARG A 138 12.54 -1.70 -10.99
C ARG A 138 11.64 -1.88 -12.20
N LEU A 139 10.45 -1.29 -12.17
CA LEU A 139 9.47 -1.51 -13.23
C LEU A 139 9.93 -0.95 -14.58
N SER A 140 9.59 -1.69 -15.64
CA SER A 140 9.76 -1.24 -17.01
C SER A 140 8.77 -0.12 -17.34
N THR A 141 8.99 0.63 -18.41
CA THR A 141 8.05 1.69 -18.79
C THR A 141 6.66 1.16 -19.17
N GLY A 142 6.55 -0.12 -19.57
CA GLY A 142 5.27 -0.76 -19.90
C GLY A 142 4.44 -1.18 -18.69
N ASP A 143 5.10 -1.43 -17.55
CA ASP A 143 4.45 -1.93 -16.33
C ASP A 143 4.18 -0.82 -15.30
N MET A 144 4.72 0.38 -15.50
CA MET A 144 4.43 1.52 -14.62
C MET A 144 2.99 1.99 -14.74
N THR A 145 2.44 2.48 -13.62
CA THR A 145 1.12 3.11 -13.61
C THR A 145 1.14 4.43 -14.38
N PHE A 146 -0.04 4.89 -14.81
CA PHE A 146 -0.18 6.14 -15.57
C PHE A 146 0.38 7.37 -14.83
N ALA A 147 0.29 7.39 -13.49
CA ALA A 147 0.70 8.53 -12.68
C ALA A 147 2.20 8.49 -12.30
N SER A 148 2.78 7.31 -12.17
CA SER A 148 4.14 7.14 -11.63
C SER A 148 5.22 7.46 -12.64
N ALA A 149 6.21 8.27 -12.26
CA ALA A 149 7.41 8.52 -13.05
C ALA A 149 8.47 7.42 -12.87
N HIS A 150 8.53 6.83 -11.67
CA HIS A 150 9.40 5.71 -11.33
C HIS A 150 8.74 4.85 -10.26
N THR A 151 8.85 3.52 -10.38
CA THR A 151 8.31 2.57 -9.40
C THR A 151 9.29 1.44 -9.12
N TYR A 152 9.38 1.07 -7.85
CA TYR A 152 10.01 -0.17 -7.40
C TYR A 152 8.96 -1.05 -6.74
N ASP A 153 8.91 -2.31 -7.14
CA ASP A 153 8.08 -3.31 -6.48
C ASP A 153 8.96 -4.20 -5.59
N ILE A 154 8.42 -4.57 -4.43
CA ILE A 154 9.01 -5.58 -3.55
C ILE A 154 8.14 -6.82 -3.67
N GLU A 155 8.76 -7.92 -4.03
CA GLU A 155 8.11 -9.23 -4.08
C GLU A 155 8.71 -10.16 -3.06
N VAL A 156 7.87 -10.96 -2.40
CA VAL A 156 8.30 -12.02 -1.47
C VAL A 156 7.95 -13.38 -2.04
N PHE A 157 8.78 -14.38 -1.81
CA PHE A 157 8.54 -15.72 -2.33
C PHE A 157 7.54 -16.48 -1.46
N ALA A 158 6.59 -17.17 -2.09
CA ALA A 158 5.57 -18.00 -1.47
C ALA A 158 5.77 -19.46 -1.94
N PRO A 159 6.39 -20.33 -1.12
CA PRO A 159 6.83 -21.66 -1.57
C PRO A 159 5.70 -22.68 -1.80
N GLY A 160 4.56 -22.53 -1.14
CA GLY A 160 3.38 -23.38 -1.37
C GLY A 160 2.67 -23.06 -2.69
N SER A 161 2.71 -21.79 -3.09
CA SER A 161 2.16 -21.32 -4.37
C SER A 161 3.20 -21.28 -5.51
N ASP A 162 4.48 -21.49 -5.18
CA ASP A 162 5.66 -21.39 -6.07
C ASP A 162 5.68 -20.08 -6.89
N GLU A 163 5.51 -18.95 -6.19
CA GLU A 163 5.41 -17.65 -6.84
C GLU A 163 6.04 -16.50 -6.05
N TRP A 164 6.39 -15.44 -6.78
CA TRP A 164 6.75 -14.14 -6.19
C TRP A 164 5.50 -13.28 -6.05
N LEU A 165 5.19 -12.90 -4.80
CA LEU A 165 4.05 -12.07 -4.46
C LEU A 165 4.49 -10.62 -4.25
N GLU A 166 4.02 -9.70 -5.09
CA GLU A 166 4.24 -8.26 -4.90
C GLU A 166 3.54 -7.76 -3.62
N VAL A 167 4.30 -7.40 -2.59
CA VAL A 167 3.78 -6.96 -1.28
C VAL A 167 3.83 -5.45 -1.08
N SER A 168 4.61 -4.78 -1.93
CA SER A 168 4.72 -3.33 -1.94
C SER A 168 5.05 -2.83 -3.32
N SER A 169 4.50 -1.66 -3.64
CA SER A 169 4.84 -0.86 -4.81
C SER A 169 5.13 0.54 -4.33
N CYS A 170 6.37 1.00 -4.51
CA CYS A 170 6.87 2.29 -4.07
C CYS A 170 7.07 3.20 -5.28
N SER A 171 6.27 4.25 -5.40
CA SER A 171 6.23 5.14 -6.56
C SER A 171 6.65 6.57 -6.23
N ASN A 172 7.31 7.19 -7.20
CA ASN A 172 7.55 8.62 -7.25
C ASN A 172 6.72 9.22 -8.39
N PHE A 173 5.77 10.09 -8.04
CA PHE A 173 4.87 10.72 -9.01
C PHE A 173 5.40 12.06 -9.53
N ARG A 174 6.54 12.53 -9.00
CA ARG A 174 7.03 13.90 -9.17
C ARG A 174 5.88 14.88 -8.87
N ASP A 175 5.63 15.81 -9.77
CA ASP A 175 4.59 16.84 -9.63
C ASP A 175 3.23 16.42 -10.25
N TYR A 176 3.05 15.18 -10.71
CA TYR A 176 1.83 14.74 -11.38
C TYR A 176 0.57 14.93 -10.50
N GLN A 177 0.59 14.37 -9.29
CA GLN A 177 -0.52 14.51 -8.35
C GLN A 177 -0.61 15.91 -7.79
N ALA A 178 0.55 16.54 -7.53
CA ALA A 178 0.63 17.92 -7.04
C ALA A 178 -0.04 18.92 -7.98
N ARG A 179 0.10 18.75 -9.30
CA ARG A 179 -0.59 19.60 -10.29
C ARG A 179 -2.09 19.40 -10.30
N ARG A 180 -2.57 18.17 -10.10
CA ARG A 180 -4.00 17.82 -10.14
C ARG A 180 -4.75 18.18 -8.86
N ALA A 181 -4.08 18.10 -7.71
CA ALA A 181 -4.59 18.49 -6.41
C ALA A 181 -4.11 19.89 -5.96
N ASN A 182 -3.44 20.64 -6.85
CA ASN A 182 -2.94 21.99 -6.62
C ASN A 182 -2.03 22.14 -5.38
N LEU A 183 -1.23 21.11 -5.08
CA LEU A 183 -0.33 21.02 -3.93
C LEU A 183 0.95 21.84 -4.18
N ARG A 184 1.10 22.96 -3.50
CA ARG A 184 2.25 23.86 -3.71
C ARG A 184 2.97 24.14 -2.41
N PHE A 185 4.19 24.64 -2.52
CA PHE A 185 4.93 25.23 -1.43
C PHE A 185 5.49 26.60 -1.83
N ARG A 186 5.77 27.44 -0.85
CA ARG A 186 6.43 28.74 -1.05
C ARG A 186 7.91 28.63 -0.69
N PRO A 187 8.83 28.90 -1.64
CA PRO A 187 10.25 28.88 -1.33
C PRO A 187 10.63 29.89 -0.23
N ASN A 188 11.54 29.50 0.66
CA ASN A 188 12.05 30.30 1.77
C ASN A 188 12.74 31.58 1.31
N GLY A 189 13.36 31.57 0.12
CA GLY A 189 13.94 32.76 -0.52
C GLY A 189 12.90 33.73 -1.10
N GLY A 190 11.60 33.47 -0.91
CA GLY A 190 10.51 34.15 -1.57
C GLY A 190 10.32 33.70 -3.02
N GLY A 191 9.37 34.35 -3.72
CA GLY A 191 9.05 34.04 -5.11
C GLY A 191 7.68 33.38 -5.30
N ARG A 192 7.45 32.88 -6.52
CA ARG A 192 6.18 32.24 -6.88
C ARG A 192 6.08 30.85 -6.24
N PRO A 193 4.89 30.45 -5.74
CA PRO A 193 4.66 29.09 -5.28
C PRO A 193 5.03 28.06 -6.35
N GLN A 194 5.62 26.95 -5.93
CA GLN A 194 6.05 25.85 -6.78
C GLN A 194 5.33 24.56 -6.40
N TYR A 195 5.18 23.62 -7.33
CA TYR A 195 4.60 22.31 -7.02
C TYR A 195 5.61 21.46 -6.26
N LEU A 196 5.16 20.82 -5.18
CA LEU A 196 5.94 19.81 -4.47
C LEU A 196 5.93 18.48 -5.24
N HIS A 197 6.76 17.53 -4.80
CA HIS A 197 6.69 16.15 -5.28
C HIS A 197 5.97 15.23 -4.29
N THR A 198 5.24 14.26 -4.82
CA THR A 198 4.48 13.26 -4.04
C THR A 198 5.03 11.86 -4.30
N LEU A 199 5.08 11.05 -3.25
CA LEU A 199 5.51 9.66 -3.29
C LEU A 199 4.59 8.82 -2.40
N ASN A 200 4.40 7.55 -2.75
CA ASN A 200 3.73 6.59 -1.87
C ASN A 200 4.38 5.21 -1.95
N GLY A 201 4.17 4.41 -0.91
CA GLY A 201 4.61 3.02 -0.88
C GLY A 201 3.85 2.21 0.15
N SER A 202 3.52 0.96 -0.19
CA SER A 202 2.90 0.05 0.78
C SER A 202 3.94 -0.38 1.83
N GLY A 203 3.56 -0.42 3.10
CA GLY A 203 4.41 -0.89 4.21
C GLY A 203 3.75 -1.92 5.13
N LEU A 204 2.91 -2.86 4.70
CA LEU A 204 2.73 -3.51 3.38
C LEU A 204 1.22 -3.69 3.10
N ALA A 205 0.85 -4.30 1.96
CA ALA A 205 -0.53 -4.71 1.69
C ALA A 205 -0.81 -6.11 2.26
N LEU A 206 -1.50 -6.23 3.40
CA LEU A 206 -1.47 -7.38 4.33
C LEU A 206 -1.78 -8.75 3.71
N GLY A 207 -2.67 -8.85 2.71
CA GLY A 207 -3.10 -10.15 2.16
C GLY A 207 -1.94 -11.02 1.67
N ARG A 208 -1.03 -10.44 0.89
CA ARG A 208 0.12 -11.16 0.28
C ARG A 208 1.24 -11.49 1.28
N PRO A 209 1.69 -10.58 2.17
CA PRO A 209 2.58 -10.90 3.28
C PRO A 209 2.03 -12.01 4.18
N MET A 210 0.71 -12.04 4.43
CA MET A 210 0.11 -13.12 5.23
C MET A 210 0.25 -14.48 4.54
N ILE A 211 0.02 -14.56 3.23
CA ILE A 211 0.28 -15.80 2.46
C ILE A 211 1.76 -16.20 2.59
N ALA A 212 2.68 -15.26 2.37
CA ALA A 212 4.11 -15.53 2.46
C ALA A 212 4.54 -16.01 3.86
N ILE A 213 4.02 -15.41 4.94
CA ILE A 213 4.28 -15.85 6.31
C ILE A 213 3.75 -17.27 6.51
N LEU A 214 2.50 -17.54 6.15
CA LEU A 214 1.90 -18.87 6.31
C LEU A 214 2.69 -19.95 5.57
N GLU A 215 3.14 -19.66 4.34
CA GLU A 215 3.84 -20.65 3.52
C GLU A 215 5.30 -20.84 3.91
N ASN A 216 6.03 -19.78 4.29
CA ASN A 216 7.44 -19.88 4.68
C ASN A 216 7.64 -20.39 6.13
N TYR A 217 6.66 -20.14 7.02
CA TYR A 217 6.76 -20.51 8.43
C TYR A 217 5.92 -21.76 8.80
N GLN A 218 5.39 -22.49 7.82
CA GLN A 218 4.70 -23.75 8.09
C GLN A 218 5.66 -24.85 8.58
N ARG A 219 5.17 -25.70 9.47
CA ARG A 219 5.86 -26.90 9.97
C ARG A 219 5.19 -28.16 9.44
N GLU A 220 5.88 -29.30 9.51
CA GLU A 220 5.40 -30.59 9.01
C GLU A 220 4.06 -31.03 9.64
N ASP A 221 3.80 -30.66 10.90
CA ASP A 221 2.55 -30.94 11.60
C ASP A 221 1.37 -30.02 11.18
N GLY A 222 1.64 -29.04 10.30
CA GLY A 222 0.68 -28.05 9.83
C GLY A 222 0.44 -26.89 10.81
N THR A 223 1.28 -26.74 11.83
CA THR A 223 1.34 -25.51 12.64
C THR A 223 2.17 -24.45 11.92
N ILE A 224 1.97 -23.18 12.31
CA ILE A 224 2.71 -22.04 11.76
C ILE A 224 3.59 -21.47 12.86
N GLU A 225 4.89 -21.40 12.61
CA GLU A 225 5.81 -20.66 13.46
C GLU A 225 5.54 -19.16 13.36
N VAL A 226 5.49 -18.47 14.49
CA VAL A 226 5.32 -17.02 14.51
C VAL A 226 6.69 -16.36 14.31
N PRO A 227 6.87 -15.53 13.26
CA PRO A 227 8.09 -14.76 13.06
C PRO A 227 8.47 -14.00 14.34
N ALA A 228 9.75 -14.02 14.72
CA ALA A 228 10.21 -13.47 16.01
C ALA A 228 9.75 -12.02 16.23
N VAL A 229 9.77 -11.19 15.17
CA VAL A 229 9.32 -9.79 15.22
C VAL A 229 7.83 -9.63 15.53
N LEU A 230 7.00 -10.63 15.24
CA LEU A 230 5.55 -10.58 15.47
C LEU A 230 5.14 -11.09 16.85
N ARG A 231 5.98 -11.89 17.53
CA ARG A 231 5.65 -12.48 18.84
C ARG A 231 5.23 -11.44 19.89
N PRO A 232 5.85 -10.26 20.03
CA PRO A 232 5.40 -9.24 20.99
C PRO A 232 3.98 -8.73 20.73
N TYR A 233 3.53 -8.73 19.46
CA TYR A 233 2.19 -8.32 19.07
C TYR A 233 1.15 -9.43 19.27
N LEU A 234 1.60 -10.67 19.48
CA LEU A 234 0.78 -11.85 19.73
C LEU A 234 0.95 -12.39 21.16
N GLY A 235 1.26 -11.52 22.12
CA GLY A 235 1.37 -11.89 23.54
C GLY A 235 2.49 -12.90 23.83
N GLY A 236 3.54 -12.92 23.02
CA GLY A 236 4.66 -13.86 23.13
C GLY A 236 4.41 -15.23 22.48
N GLN A 237 3.28 -15.42 21.79
CA GLN A 237 2.96 -16.68 21.12
C GLN A 237 4.02 -17.02 20.05
N GLU A 238 4.57 -18.23 20.13
CA GLU A 238 5.62 -18.69 19.20
C GLU A 238 5.10 -19.56 18.06
N VAL A 239 3.92 -20.17 18.23
CA VAL A 239 3.33 -21.11 17.27
C VAL A 239 1.81 -20.92 17.22
N ILE A 240 1.24 -20.91 16.02
CA ILE A 240 -0.20 -20.93 15.78
C ILE A 240 -0.59 -22.36 15.36
N GLY A 241 -1.44 -22.99 16.16
CA GLY A 241 -1.96 -24.34 15.91
C GLY A 241 -3.19 -24.35 15.00
N ARG A 242 -3.62 -25.56 14.61
CA ARG A 242 -4.86 -25.75 13.86
C ARG A 242 -6.05 -25.27 14.71
N GLN A 243 -6.93 -24.49 14.09
CA GLN A 243 -8.18 -24.08 14.71
C GLN A 243 -9.30 -25.07 14.35
N PRO A 244 -10.27 -25.29 15.27
CA PRO A 244 -11.47 -26.02 14.93
C PRO A 244 -12.20 -25.31 13.78
N PRO A 245 -12.87 -26.03 12.87
CA PRO A 245 -13.60 -25.42 11.77
C PRO A 245 -14.63 -24.40 12.26
N LEU A 246 -14.60 -23.20 11.70
CA LEU A 246 -15.65 -22.20 11.90
C LEU A 246 -16.81 -22.53 10.95
N GLY A 247 -17.80 -23.25 11.47
CA GLY A 247 -19.00 -23.65 10.73
C GLY A 247 -18.87 -25.01 10.02
N PRO A 248 -19.94 -25.48 9.34
CA PRO A 248 -19.91 -26.75 8.65
C PRO A 248 -18.82 -26.70 7.59
N ALA A 249 -17.83 -27.59 7.70
CA ALA A 249 -16.91 -27.84 6.61
C ALA A 249 -17.76 -28.10 5.37
N ARG A 250 -17.57 -27.31 4.29
CA ARG A 250 -18.17 -27.65 3.00
C ARG A 250 -17.77 -29.09 2.76
N SER A 251 -18.76 -30.00 2.74
CA SER A 251 -18.52 -31.39 2.39
C SER A 251 -17.76 -31.34 1.08
N ALA A 252 -16.50 -31.77 1.09
CA ALA A 252 -15.80 -32.03 -0.15
C ALA A 252 -16.74 -33.00 -0.88
N GLY A 253 -17.41 -32.49 -1.92
CA GLY A 253 -18.36 -33.29 -2.66
C GLY A 253 -17.63 -34.57 -3.03
N THR A 254 -18.11 -35.70 -2.53
CA THR A 254 -17.75 -36.99 -3.06
C THR A 254 -18.24 -36.96 -4.49
N GLY A 255 -17.35 -36.55 -5.40
CA GLY A 255 -17.58 -36.65 -6.84
C GLY A 255 -17.88 -38.11 -7.13
N ALA A 256 -19.13 -38.38 -7.48
CA ALA A 256 -19.51 -39.53 -8.26
C ALA A 256 -19.13 -39.29 -9.73
#